data_AF-A0A3M6JX33-F1
#
_entry.id   AF-A0A3M6JX33-F1
#
_cell.length_a   1.000
_cell.length_b   1.000
_cell.length_c   1.000
_cell.angle_alpha   90.00
_cell.angle_beta   90.00
_cell.angle_gamma   90.00
#
_symmetry.space_group_name_H-M   'P 1'
#
loop_
_entity.id
_entity.type
_entity.pdbx_description
1 polymer ?
#
loop_
_entity_poly.entity_id
_entity_poly.type
_entity_poly.pdbx_seq_one_letter_code
_entity_poly.pdbx_strand_id
1 'polypeptide(L)'
;MSQVFHDIEKKIINSLKENSIQTPETLENSTQLSPDQIRRGIEWLKLKDLAIVDESKSSVISLGKNGLDSFEKGLPERRLLNLVKNGPKKLSEIQKELGFIFGPAIGLCRKNNWIETSSDEIILKTLPSELPGEKSLQLIGNNKLSKDQIDKTDLSELSKRPDFIIEDIIKNKKVSLTDSAKSLDVSNISGAIDVEAEVPEIFVARTHPLKDTIDEIREIFVTLGFSEIIGNMTQSSFWNFDALFTPQDHPARELQDTFFLDGISDKKIANPEQIRKVSDSHKKNWRYQWDINEARKMVLRTHTTCVTIKHLAENKPDEARIFSLGRVFRNEKVSYKHLVEFNQIEGIVVGKDANLRNLMGIQREFYKRIGITKIKFWPTFFPYTEPSLQTMVYNEKLGKWIELFGMGIFRPEVTKPLGITKPVLAWGGGIERIAMLKYDLDDVREFYNNNLGWLRSNTKCQ
;
A
#
# COMPACT_ATOMS: atom_id res chain seq x y z
N MET A 1 0.05 -24.72 -28.08
CA MET A 1 0.12 -23.24 -27.98
C MET A 1 1.18 -22.77 -28.96
N SER A 2 0.85 -21.91 -29.93
CA SER A 2 1.87 -21.35 -30.84
C SER A 2 2.68 -20.32 -30.07
N GLN A 3 3.78 -20.76 -29.45
CA GLN A 3 4.71 -19.82 -28.81
C GLN A 3 5.37 -18.96 -29.90
N VAL A 4 5.30 -17.64 -29.72
CA VAL A 4 6.02 -16.70 -30.58
C VAL A 4 7.48 -16.71 -30.17
N PHE A 5 8.36 -17.01 -31.14
CA PHE A 5 9.80 -17.00 -30.94
C PHE A 5 10.40 -15.72 -31.50
N HIS A 6 11.21 -15.05 -30.69
CA HIS A 6 12.07 -13.97 -31.15
C HIS A 6 13.17 -14.54 -32.07
N ASP A 7 13.67 -13.77 -33.04
CA ASP A 7 14.66 -14.26 -34.02
C ASP A 7 15.95 -14.79 -33.38
N ILE A 8 16.33 -14.24 -32.23
CA ILE A 8 17.42 -14.73 -31.37
C ILE A 8 17.14 -16.16 -30.88
N GLU A 9 15.94 -16.41 -30.35
CA GLU A 9 15.53 -17.74 -29.88
C GLU A 9 15.52 -18.74 -31.04
N LYS A 10 15.02 -18.33 -32.22
CA LYS A 10 15.02 -19.18 -33.43
C LYS A 10 16.43 -19.62 -33.81
N LYS A 11 17.39 -18.68 -33.85
CA LYS A 11 18.79 -18.97 -34.18
C LYS A 11 19.44 -19.91 -33.17
N ILE A 12 19.20 -19.69 -31.87
CA ILE A 12 19.76 -20.55 -30.81
C ILE A 12 19.15 -21.95 -30.85
N ILE A 13 17.82 -22.08 -31.02
CA ILE A 13 17.14 -23.38 -31.14
C ILE A 13 17.67 -24.13 -32.37
N ASN A 14 17.81 -23.47 -33.52
CA ASN A 14 18.33 -24.12 -34.73
C ASN A 14 19.77 -24.60 -34.55
N SER A 15 20.65 -23.79 -33.96
CA SER A 15 22.02 -24.21 -33.67
C SER A 15 22.09 -25.40 -32.68
N LEU A 16 21.27 -25.38 -31.62
CA LEU A 16 21.21 -26.48 -30.65
C LEU A 16 20.57 -27.76 -31.20
N LYS A 17 19.77 -27.68 -32.27
CA LYS A 17 19.30 -28.87 -32.99
C LYS A 17 20.40 -29.51 -33.83
N GLU A 18 21.26 -28.70 -34.44
CA GLU A 18 22.41 -29.19 -35.20
C GLU A 18 23.48 -29.78 -34.28
N ASN A 19 23.78 -29.13 -33.14
CA ASN A 19 24.65 -29.69 -32.11
C ASN A 19 23.99 -29.65 -30.73
N SER A 20 23.70 -30.83 -30.17
CA SER A 20 22.79 -31.00 -29.02
C SER A 20 23.26 -30.37 -27.71
N ILE A 21 24.57 -30.14 -27.53
CA ILE A 21 25.14 -29.54 -26.32
C ILE A 21 26.22 -28.56 -26.74
N GLN A 22 26.04 -27.29 -26.37
CA GLN A 22 26.97 -26.21 -26.72
C GLN A 22 27.26 -25.31 -25.50
N THR A 23 28.43 -24.67 -25.49
CA THR A 23 28.74 -23.57 -24.57
C THR A 23 28.26 -22.23 -25.15
N PRO A 24 28.07 -21.18 -24.34
CA PRO A 24 27.75 -19.84 -24.83
C PRO A 24 28.71 -19.36 -25.93
N GLU A 25 30.01 -19.59 -25.78
CA GLU A 25 31.03 -19.22 -26.77
C GLU A 25 30.86 -19.96 -28.10
N THR A 26 30.53 -21.26 -28.07
CA THR A 26 30.24 -22.01 -29.29
C THR A 26 28.91 -21.61 -29.94
N LEU A 27 27.94 -21.16 -29.14
CA LEU A 27 26.68 -20.59 -29.65
C LEU A 27 26.90 -19.24 -30.32
N GLU A 28 27.77 -18.38 -29.77
CA GLU A 28 28.15 -17.12 -30.41
C GLU A 28 28.73 -17.38 -31.81
N ASN A 29 29.66 -18.34 -31.92
CA ASN A 29 30.30 -18.69 -33.19
C ASN A 29 29.33 -19.30 -34.20
N SER A 30 28.44 -20.21 -33.78
CA SER A 30 27.51 -20.89 -34.68
C SER A 30 26.34 -20.01 -35.13
N THR A 31 25.90 -19.05 -34.30
CA THR A 31 24.73 -18.20 -34.58
C THR A 31 25.07 -16.78 -35.06
N GLN A 32 26.34 -16.38 -34.96
CA GLN A 32 26.83 -15.01 -35.21
C GLN A 32 26.10 -13.95 -34.36
N LEU A 33 25.62 -14.33 -33.18
CA LEU A 33 24.99 -13.43 -32.21
C LEU A 33 26.03 -12.87 -31.24
N SER A 34 25.77 -11.67 -30.71
CA SER A 34 26.63 -11.09 -29.68
C SER A 34 26.50 -11.85 -28.34
N PRO A 35 27.50 -11.75 -27.45
CA PRO A 35 27.45 -12.37 -26.12
C PRO A 35 26.19 -12.00 -25.31
N ASP A 36 25.73 -10.75 -25.44
CA ASP A 36 24.51 -10.28 -24.76
C ASP A 36 23.24 -10.92 -25.34
N GLN A 37 23.18 -11.05 -26.67
CA GLN A 37 22.06 -11.70 -27.35
C GLN A 37 21.97 -13.18 -27.00
N ILE A 38 23.11 -13.89 -26.93
CA ILE A 38 23.16 -15.28 -26.49
C ILE A 38 22.69 -15.41 -25.04
N ARG A 39 23.20 -14.57 -24.12
CA ARG A 39 22.76 -14.59 -22.72
C ARG A 39 21.25 -14.39 -22.59
N ARG A 40 20.70 -13.36 -23.24
CA ARG A 40 19.26 -13.06 -23.21
C ARG A 40 18.44 -14.19 -23.82
N GLY A 41 18.87 -14.72 -24.97
CA GLY A 41 18.19 -15.81 -25.64
C GLY A 41 18.16 -17.10 -24.82
N ILE A 42 19.25 -17.45 -24.14
CA ILE A 42 19.29 -18.61 -23.23
C ILE A 42 18.30 -18.41 -22.06
N GLU A 43 18.25 -17.23 -21.47
CA GLU A 43 17.30 -16.95 -20.36
C GLU A 43 15.83 -17.01 -20.83
N TRP A 44 15.52 -16.49 -22.02
CA TRP A 44 14.18 -16.60 -22.60
C TRP A 44 13.77 -18.05 -22.86
N LEU A 45 14.67 -18.85 -23.45
CA LEU A 45 14.42 -20.27 -23.70
C LEU A 45 14.27 -21.06 -22.39
N LYS A 46 15.03 -20.70 -21.36
CA LYS A 46 14.92 -21.29 -20.03
C LYS A 46 13.57 -20.95 -19.37
N LEU A 47 13.13 -19.70 -19.46
CA LEU A 47 11.84 -19.25 -18.91
C LEU A 47 10.64 -19.91 -19.61
N LYS A 48 10.80 -20.30 -20.88
CA LYS A 48 9.80 -21.04 -21.67
C LYS A 48 9.92 -22.57 -21.51
N ASP A 49 10.78 -23.08 -20.62
CA ASP A 49 11.07 -24.52 -20.43
C ASP A 49 11.57 -25.24 -21.71
N LEU A 50 12.31 -24.53 -22.57
CA LEU A 50 12.83 -25.04 -23.84
C LEU A 50 14.32 -25.35 -23.81
N ALA A 51 15.06 -24.80 -22.85
CA ALA A 51 16.50 -25.03 -22.70
C ALA A 51 16.89 -25.41 -21.27
N ILE A 52 17.80 -26.37 -21.16
CA ILE A 52 18.47 -26.79 -19.93
C ILE A 52 19.86 -26.19 -19.92
N VAL A 53 20.20 -25.52 -18.81
CA VAL A 53 21.52 -24.92 -18.60
C VAL A 53 22.21 -25.61 -17.44
N ASP A 54 23.20 -26.44 -17.75
CA ASP A 54 24.04 -27.10 -16.76
C ASP A 54 25.24 -26.22 -16.42
N GLU A 55 25.32 -25.78 -15.17
CA GLU A 55 26.46 -25.03 -14.66
C GLU A 55 27.41 -25.96 -13.89
N SER A 56 28.67 -26.01 -14.31
CA SER A 56 29.74 -26.70 -13.58
C SER A 56 30.82 -25.70 -13.18
N LYS A 57 31.41 -25.90 -12.00
CA LYS A 57 32.51 -25.08 -11.49
C LYS A 57 33.78 -25.93 -11.52
N SER A 58 34.82 -25.44 -12.18
CA SER A 58 36.16 -26.00 -12.11
C SER A 58 37.09 -24.98 -11.47
N SER A 59 37.73 -25.35 -10.37
CA SER A 59 38.70 -24.52 -9.66
C SER A 59 40.11 -24.80 -10.19
N VAL A 60 40.76 -23.77 -10.72
CA VAL A 60 42.17 -23.80 -11.10
C VAL A 60 42.95 -23.05 -10.03
N ILE A 61 44.11 -23.59 -9.63
CA ILE A 61 44.96 -23.00 -8.61
C ILE A 61 46.32 -22.60 -9.19
N SER A 62 46.85 -21.48 -8.71
CA SER A 62 48.20 -20.99 -9.00
C SER A 62 48.88 -20.44 -7.75
N LEU A 63 50.20 -20.30 -7.78
CA LEU A 63 50.93 -19.68 -6.68
C LEU A 63 50.74 -18.15 -6.66
N GLY A 64 50.50 -17.60 -5.48
CA GLY A 64 50.54 -16.16 -5.24
C GLY A 64 51.96 -15.65 -5.04
N LYS A 65 52.12 -14.36 -4.70
CA LYS A 65 53.43 -13.71 -4.57
C LYS A 65 54.35 -14.40 -3.54
N ASN A 66 53.79 -14.76 -2.38
CA ASN A 66 54.56 -15.44 -1.32
C ASN A 66 54.79 -16.93 -1.65
N GLY A 67 53.86 -17.54 -2.38
CA GLY A 67 54.00 -18.89 -2.91
C GLY A 67 55.15 -18.99 -3.92
N LEU A 68 55.23 -18.08 -4.89
CA LEU A 68 56.32 -18.02 -5.86
C LEU A 68 57.69 -17.78 -5.20
N ASP A 69 57.80 -16.85 -4.25
CA ASP A 69 59.06 -16.64 -3.50
C ASP A 69 59.47 -17.92 -2.75
N SER A 70 58.50 -18.62 -2.18
CA SER A 70 58.74 -19.89 -1.46
C SER A 70 59.08 -21.05 -2.40
N PHE A 71 58.58 -21.05 -3.63
CA PHE A 71 58.96 -22.02 -4.65
C PHE A 71 60.42 -21.81 -5.09
N GLU A 72 60.83 -20.56 -5.30
CA GLU A 72 62.20 -20.22 -5.75
C GLU A 72 63.26 -20.41 -4.66
N LYS A 73 63.01 -19.95 -3.43
CA LYS A 73 64.04 -19.95 -2.37
C LYS A 73 63.71 -20.90 -1.20
N GLY A 74 62.70 -21.75 -1.38
CA GLY A 74 62.20 -22.69 -0.36
C GLY A 74 61.23 -22.05 0.64
N LEU A 75 60.42 -22.89 1.31
CA LEU A 75 59.50 -22.45 2.36
C LEU A 75 60.24 -21.74 3.51
N PRO A 76 59.62 -20.77 4.20
CA PRO A 76 60.24 -20.05 5.32
C PRO A 76 60.86 -20.96 6.39
N GLU A 77 60.19 -22.08 6.70
CA GLU A 77 60.66 -23.08 7.65
C GLU A 77 61.89 -23.84 7.11
N ARG A 78 61.90 -24.17 5.81
CA ARG A 78 63.05 -24.81 5.16
C ARG A 78 64.28 -23.90 5.20
N ARG A 79 64.09 -22.60 4.95
CA ARG A 79 65.16 -21.60 5.03
C ARG A 79 65.73 -21.53 6.45
N LEU A 80 64.87 -21.45 7.46
CA LEU A 80 65.29 -21.44 8.86
C LEU A 80 66.06 -22.72 9.25
N LEU A 81 65.54 -23.89 8.89
CA LEU A 81 66.18 -25.18 9.19
C LEU A 81 67.55 -25.31 8.49
N ASN A 82 67.66 -24.85 7.24
CA ASN A 82 68.94 -24.84 6.51
C ASN A 82 69.98 -23.92 7.14
N LEU A 83 69.57 -22.78 7.71
CA LEU A 83 70.48 -21.85 8.38
C LEU A 83 71.06 -22.39 9.69
N VAL A 84 70.30 -23.21 10.41
CA VAL A 84 70.68 -23.81 11.71
C VAL A 84 71.27 -25.22 11.54
N LYS A 85 71.28 -25.77 10.31
CA LYS A 85 71.80 -27.11 10.00
C LYS A 85 73.26 -27.33 10.41
N ASN A 86 74.08 -26.28 10.36
CA ASN A 86 75.52 -26.35 10.63
C ASN A 86 75.91 -25.99 12.08
N GLY A 87 74.94 -25.90 12.99
CA GLY A 87 75.17 -25.64 14.42
C GLY A 87 74.23 -24.57 15.00
N PRO A 88 74.23 -24.38 16.34
CA PRO A 88 73.43 -23.34 17.00
C PRO A 88 73.78 -21.97 16.43
N LYS A 89 72.76 -21.16 16.13
CA LYS A 89 72.93 -19.78 15.67
C LYS A 89 72.19 -18.81 16.57
N LYS A 90 72.76 -17.61 16.70
CA LYS A 90 72.17 -16.54 17.51
C LYS A 90 70.87 -16.04 16.89
N LEU A 91 69.89 -15.75 17.76
CA LEU A 91 68.56 -15.29 17.35
C LEU A 91 68.63 -14.01 16.49
N SER A 92 69.55 -13.09 16.84
CA SER A 92 69.74 -11.81 16.18
C SER A 92 70.31 -11.91 14.75
N GLU A 93 71.11 -12.93 14.46
CA GLU A 93 71.66 -13.17 13.12
C GLU A 93 70.59 -13.72 12.17
N ILE A 94 69.81 -14.69 12.65
CA ILE A 94 68.72 -15.31 11.89
C ILE A 94 67.62 -14.27 11.60
N GLN A 95 67.31 -13.39 12.55
CA GLN A 95 66.32 -12.34 12.36
C GLN A 95 66.74 -11.32 11.29
N LYS A 96 68.04 -10.99 11.19
CA LYS A 96 68.57 -10.12 10.13
C LYS A 96 68.47 -10.76 8.75
N GLU A 97 68.70 -12.07 8.65
CA GLU A 97 68.74 -12.80 7.38
C GLU A 97 67.34 -13.15 6.84
N LEU A 98 66.43 -13.57 7.72
CA LEU A 98 65.05 -13.92 7.34
C LEU A 98 64.10 -12.70 7.36
N GLY A 99 64.43 -11.62 8.05
CA GLY A 99 63.60 -10.41 8.08
C GLY A 99 62.14 -10.67 8.47
N PHE A 100 61.20 -10.29 7.60
CA PHE A 100 59.76 -10.41 7.86
C PHE A 100 59.23 -11.86 7.91
N ILE A 101 59.93 -12.83 7.29
CA ILE A 101 59.53 -14.24 7.31
C ILE A 101 60.02 -15.00 8.55
N PHE A 102 60.83 -14.35 9.40
CA PHE A 102 61.39 -14.92 10.63
C PHE A 102 60.32 -15.36 11.63
N GLY A 103 59.34 -14.50 11.92
CA GLY A 103 58.26 -14.79 12.87
C GLY A 103 57.43 -16.02 12.48
N PRO A 104 56.90 -16.09 11.25
CA PRO A 104 56.19 -17.27 10.76
C PRO A 104 57.04 -18.55 10.76
N ALA A 105 58.31 -18.47 10.33
CA ALA A 105 59.20 -19.62 10.28
C ALA A 105 59.48 -20.22 11.66
N ILE A 106 59.75 -19.37 12.67
CA ILE A 106 59.95 -19.83 14.05
C ILE A 106 58.67 -20.45 14.63
N GLY A 107 57.52 -19.81 14.40
CA GLY A 107 56.24 -20.26 14.92
C GLY A 107 55.92 -21.68 14.48
N LEU A 108 56.10 -21.99 13.18
CA LEU A 108 55.79 -23.31 12.64
C LEU A 108 56.84 -24.36 13.02
N CYS A 109 58.13 -24.01 13.00
CA CYS A 109 59.19 -24.92 13.42
C CYS A 109 59.09 -25.30 14.90
N ARG A 110 58.67 -24.39 15.80
CA ARG A 110 58.38 -24.70 17.20
C ARG A 110 57.15 -25.58 17.34
N LYS A 111 56.06 -25.28 16.62
CA LYS A 111 54.81 -26.06 16.66
C LYS A 111 55.02 -27.52 16.27
N ASN A 112 55.91 -27.79 15.31
CA ASN A 112 56.23 -29.13 14.85
C ASN A 112 57.44 -29.77 15.57
N ASN A 113 57.95 -29.14 16.64
CA ASN A 113 59.10 -29.61 17.44
C ASN A 113 60.42 -29.81 16.65
N TRP A 114 60.63 -29.08 15.55
CA TRP A 114 61.86 -29.20 14.74
C TRP A 114 63.04 -28.42 15.31
N ILE A 115 62.76 -27.36 16.08
CA ILE A 115 63.76 -26.51 16.71
C ILE A 115 63.48 -26.35 18.20
N GLU A 116 64.53 -26.11 18.97
CA GLU A 116 64.48 -25.66 20.36
C GLU A 116 65.13 -24.28 20.47
N THR A 117 64.54 -23.40 21.27
CA THR A 117 65.02 -22.03 21.40
C THR A 117 65.41 -21.76 22.84
N SER A 118 66.70 -21.52 23.07
CA SER A 118 67.25 -21.01 24.33
C SER A 118 67.18 -19.48 24.33
N SER A 119 67.52 -18.83 25.46
CA SER A 119 67.43 -17.37 25.62
C SER A 119 68.21 -16.55 24.58
N ASP A 120 69.22 -17.12 23.90
CA ASP A 120 70.02 -16.41 22.88
C ASP A 120 70.25 -17.22 21.57
N GLU A 121 69.88 -18.50 21.52
CA GLU A 121 70.23 -19.41 20.39
C GLU A 121 69.07 -20.31 19.96
N ILE A 122 69.05 -20.66 18.66
CA ILE A 122 68.17 -21.69 18.10
C ILE A 122 68.99 -22.95 17.82
N ILE A 123 68.53 -24.09 18.32
CA ILE A 123 69.13 -25.42 18.15
C ILE A 123 68.19 -26.29 17.33
N LEU A 124 68.72 -26.99 16.32
CA LEU A 124 67.99 -27.94 15.52
C LEU A 124 67.80 -29.26 16.27
N LYS A 125 66.55 -29.72 16.43
CA LYS A 125 66.23 -31.04 17.00
C LYS A 125 66.04 -32.10 15.94
N THR A 126 65.35 -31.77 14.86
CA THR A 126 64.98 -32.73 13.82
C THR A 126 64.88 -32.04 12.48
N LEU A 127 65.50 -32.62 11.46
CA LEU A 127 65.42 -32.12 10.09
C LEU A 127 64.47 -33.02 9.28
N PRO A 128 63.21 -32.61 9.04
CA PRO A 128 62.29 -33.38 8.20
C PRO A 128 62.78 -33.44 6.75
N SER A 129 62.61 -34.61 6.12
CA SER A 129 62.93 -34.82 4.70
C SER A 129 61.99 -34.03 3.79
N GLU A 130 60.70 -33.95 4.13
CA GLU A 130 59.67 -33.19 3.40
C GLU A 130 58.85 -32.35 4.38
N LEU A 131 58.56 -31.10 4.03
CA LEU A 131 57.74 -30.21 4.82
C LEU A 131 56.28 -30.21 4.34
N PRO A 132 55.30 -30.00 5.25
CA PRO A 132 53.91 -29.82 4.86
C PRO A 132 53.74 -28.62 3.92
N GLY A 133 53.15 -28.86 2.75
CA GLY A 133 52.96 -27.92 1.66
C GLY A 133 54.07 -27.91 0.61
N GLU A 134 55.21 -28.58 0.83
CA GLU A 134 56.36 -28.52 -0.08
C GLU A 134 56.10 -29.29 -1.40
N LYS A 135 55.35 -30.39 -1.34
CA LYS A 135 54.96 -31.17 -2.53
C LYS A 135 54.00 -30.42 -3.42
N SER A 136 52.94 -29.85 -2.84
CA SER A 136 51.97 -29.04 -3.56
C SER A 136 52.62 -27.79 -4.15
N LEU A 137 53.54 -27.16 -3.42
CA LEU A 137 54.30 -26.01 -3.91
C LEU A 137 55.15 -26.36 -5.14
N GLN A 138 55.84 -27.50 -5.12
CA GLN A 138 56.65 -27.98 -6.25
C GLN A 138 55.80 -28.41 -7.45
N LEU A 139 54.66 -29.06 -7.20
CA LEU A 139 53.75 -29.52 -8.26
C LEU A 139 53.09 -28.34 -8.99
N ILE A 140 52.63 -27.31 -8.27
CA ILE A 140 52.03 -26.12 -8.89
C ILE A 140 53.11 -25.33 -9.64
N GLY A 141 54.25 -25.06 -8.99
CA GLY A 141 55.35 -24.29 -9.58
C GLY A 141 54.88 -23.01 -10.25
N ASN A 142 55.31 -22.79 -11.50
CA ASN A 142 54.88 -21.67 -12.33
C ASN A 142 53.62 -21.96 -13.18
N ASN A 143 52.98 -23.12 -13.00
CA ASN A 143 51.85 -23.56 -13.80
C ASN A 143 50.50 -23.33 -13.10
N LYS A 144 49.42 -23.33 -13.89
CA LYS A 144 48.05 -23.39 -13.41
C LYS A 144 47.56 -24.84 -13.45
N LEU A 145 47.14 -25.38 -12.30
CA LEU A 145 46.69 -26.77 -12.19
C LEU A 145 45.26 -26.87 -11.69
N SER A 146 44.57 -27.95 -12.08
CA SER A 146 43.26 -28.26 -11.52
C SER A 146 43.41 -28.67 -10.05
N LYS A 147 42.54 -28.16 -9.19
CA LYS A 147 42.53 -28.48 -7.75
C LYS A 147 42.38 -29.98 -7.46
N ASP A 148 41.78 -30.74 -8.38
CA ASP A 148 41.59 -32.19 -8.24
C ASP A 148 42.86 -33.02 -8.46
N GLN A 149 43.93 -32.41 -9.02
CA GLN A 149 45.19 -33.09 -9.32
C GLN A 149 46.21 -33.03 -8.16
N ILE A 150 45.88 -32.34 -7.07
CA ILE A 150 46.81 -32.07 -5.95
C ILE A 150 46.26 -32.68 -4.67
N ASP A 151 47.16 -33.23 -3.84
CA ASP A 151 46.81 -33.78 -2.54
C ASP A 151 46.15 -32.71 -1.65
N LYS A 152 44.88 -32.95 -1.31
CA LYS A 152 44.03 -32.03 -0.55
C LYS A 152 44.59 -31.69 0.83
N THR A 153 45.32 -32.62 1.44
CA THR A 153 45.87 -32.43 2.78
C THR A 153 47.06 -31.46 2.74
N ASP A 154 47.97 -31.67 1.79
CA ASP A 154 49.16 -30.84 1.60
C ASP A 154 48.83 -29.44 1.06
N LEU A 155 47.86 -29.33 0.15
CA LEU A 155 47.37 -28.04 -0.36
C LEU A 155 46.73 -27.18 0.75
N SER A 156 46.04 -27.81 1.70
CA SER A 156 45.36 -27.08 2.79
C SER A 156 46.32 -26.31 3.69
N GLU A 157 47.57 -26.77 3.83
CA GLU A 157 48.60 -26.10 4.62
C GLU A 157 49.17 -24.86 3.93
N LEU A 158 49.13 -24.82 2.59
CA LEU A 158 49.47 -23.62 1.80
C LEU A 158 48.31 -22.64 1.71
N SER A 159 47.08 -23.12 1.52
CA SER A 159 45.88 -22.25 1.40
C SER A 159 45.57 -21.47 2.68
N LYS A 160 46.01 -21.93 3.86
CA LYS A 160 45.88 -21.20 5.13
C LYS A 160 46.82 -19.98 5.21
N ARG A 161 47.85 -19.92 4.37
CA ARG A 161 48.87 -18.88 4.40
C ARG A 161 48.47 -17.73 3.45
N PRO A 162 48.65 -16.47 3.86
CA PRO A 162 48.31 -15.32 3.02
C PRO A 162 49.20 -15.26 1.76
N ASP A 163 48.56 -15.08 0.60
CA ASP A 163 49.19 -14.97 -0.74
C ASP A 163 50.04 -16.17 -1.19
N PHE A 164 49.78 -17.37 -0.67
CA PHE A 164 50.44 -18.59 -1.15
C PHE A 164 49.72 -19.26 -2.31
N ILE A 165 48.39 -19.39 -2.25
CA ILE A 165 47.56 -20.00 -3.29
C ILE A 165 46.51 -18.99 -3.75
N ILE A 166 46.38 -18.83 -5.06
CA ILE A 166 45.30 -18.11 -5.72
C ILE A 166 44.40 -19.16 -6.38
N GLU A 167 43.12 -19.15 -6.03
CA GLU A 167 42.09 -20.04 -6.61
C GLU A 167 41.21 -19.26 -7.58
N ASP A 168 41.32 -19.59 -8.86
CA ASP A 168 40.48 -19.06 -9.93
C ASP A 168 39.32 -20.04 -10.17
N ILE A 169 38.08 -19.60 -9.90
CA ILE A 169 36.89 -20.41 -10.16
C ILE A 169 36.40 -20.14 -11.59
N ILE A 170 36.57 -21.13 -12.47
CA ILE A 170 36.04 -21.09 -13.84
C ILE A 170 34.62 -21.69 -13.82
N LYS A 171 33.64 -20.91 -14.28
CA LYS A 171 32.25 -21.35 -14.44
C LYS A 171 32.03 -21.79 -15.88
N ASN A 172 31.80 -23.08 -16.09
CA ASN A 172 31.45 -23.63 -17.40
C ASN A 172 29.93 -23.79 -17.49
N LYS A 173 29.33 -23.26 -18.55
CA LYS A 173 27.90 -23.42 -18.85
C LYS A 173 27.72 -24.28 -20.09
N LYS A 174 26.89 -25.30 -20.00
CA LYS A 174 26.43 -26.09 -21.14
C LYS A 174 24.94 -25.88 -21.33
N VAL A 175 24.54 -25.61 -22.56
CA VAL A 175 23.15 -25.37 -22.95
C VAL A 175 22.70 -26.51 -23.85
N SER A 176 21.53 -27.07 -23.57
CA SER A 176 20.89 -28.09 -24.39
C SER A 176 19.39 -27.84 -24.48
N LEU A 177 18.72 -28.40 -25.50
CA LEU A 177 17.27 -28.30 -25.65
C LEU A 177 16.56 -29.39 -24.84
N THR A 178 15.39 -29.05 -24.28
CA THR A 178 14.48 -30.05 -23.70
C THR A 178 13.88 -30.94 -24.79
N ASP A 179 13.34 -32.10 -24.42
CA ASP A 179 12.77 -33.05 -25.39
C ASP A 179 11.59 -32.48 -26.17
N SER A 180 10.78 -31.62 -25.53
CA SER A 180 9.70 -30.87 -26.18
C SER A 180 10.22 -29.87 -27.22
N ALA A 181 11.40 -29.27 -26.98
CA ALA A 181 11.97 -28.25 -27.85
C ALA A 181 12.65 -28.83 -29.10
N LYS A 182 13.14 -30.07 -29.04
CA LYS A 182 13.80 -30.75 -30.17
C LYS A 182 12.87 -30.91 -31.38
N SER A 183 11.57 -31.13 -31.16
CA SER A 183 10.56 -31.33 -32.21
C SER A 183 9.87 -30.05 -32.70
N LEU A 184 10.17 -28.87 -32.14
CA LEU A 184 9.49 -27.61 -32.49
C LEU A 184 9.86 -27.12 -33.89
N ASP A 185 8.93 -26.96 -34.82
CA ASP A 185 9.22 -26.24 -36.07
C ASP A 185 9.16 -24.72 -35.85
N VAL A 186 10.30 -24.04 -36.01
CA VAL A 186 10.45 -22.60 -35.75
C VAL A 186 10.38 -21.76 -37.02
N SER A 187 10.20 -22.39 -38.18
CA SER A 187 10.32 -21.74 -39.50
C SER A 187 9.13 -20.86 -39.91
N ASN A 188 7.93 -21.09 -39.35
CA ASN A 188 6.69 -20.49 -39.87
C ASN A 188 5.84 -19.65 -38.89
N ILE A 189 6.38 -19.26 -37.73
CA ILE A 189 5.61 -18.45 -36.76
C ILE A 189 5.92 -16.96 -36.99
N SER A 190 5.28 -16.39 -38.01
CA SER A 190 5.23 -14.95 -38.28
C SER A 190 3.76 -14.51 -38.18
N GLY A 191 3.45 -13.58 -37.27
CA GLY A 191 2.09 -13.00 -37.15
C GLY A 191 1.16 -13.64 -36.09
N ALA A 192 1.67 -14.47 -35.19
CA ALA A 192 0.87 -14.97 -34.07
C ALA A 192 0.61 -13.85 -33.03
N ILE A 193 -0.66 -13.65 -32.68
CA ILE A 193 -1.11 -12.70 -31.65
C ILE A 193 -0.73 -13.26 -30.29
N ASP A 194 -0.04 -12.46 -29.48
CA ASP A 194 0.20 -12.76 -28.08
C ASP A 194 -1.10 -12.55 -27.29
N VAL A 195 -1.73 -13.65 -26.88
CA VAL A 195 -2.98 -13.63 -26.10
C VAL A 195 -2.75 -13.35 -24.62
N GLU A 196 -1.50 -13.36 -24.16
CA GLU A 196 -1.10 -13.04 -22.79
C GLU A 196 -0.67 -11.57 -22.65
N ALA A 197 -0.48 -10.86 -23.76
CA ALA A 197 -0.13 -9.45 -23.76
C ALA A 197 -1.24 -8.59 -23.14
N GLU A 198 -0.85 -7.67 -22.27
CA GLU A 198 -1.76 -6.64 -21.77
C GLU A 198 -2.25 -5.76 -22.93
N VAL A 199 -3.56 -5.63 -23.04
CA VAL A 199 -4.18 -4.73 -24.01
C VAL A 199 -4.20 -3.30 -23.47
N PRO A 200 -4.16 -2.27 -24.34
CA PRO A 200 -4.30 -0.89 -23.90
C PRO A 200 -5.60 -0.68 -23.11
N GLU A 201 -5.51 -0.08 -21.93
CA GLU A 201 -6.69 0.26 -21.14
C GLU A 201 -7.53 1.34 -21.84
N ILE A 202 -8.80 1.03 -22.09
CA ILE A 202 -9.76 1.99 -22.67
C ILE A 202 -10.57 2.61 -21.53
N PHE A 203 -10.33 3.89 -21.26
CA PHE A 203 -11.09 4.64 -20.27
C PHE A 203 -12.40 5.18 -20.86
N VAL A 204 -13.52 4.56 -20.50
CA VAL A 204 -14.86 5.06 -20.84
C VAL A 204 -15.26 6.23 -19.94
N ALA A 205 -16.24 7.03 -20.37
CA ALA A 205 -16.81 8.08 -19.54
C ALA A 205 -17.39 7.51 -18.23
N ARG A 206 -17.10 8.18 -17.11
CA ARG A 206 -17.54 7.76 -15.76
C ARG A 206 -18.22 8.90 -15.04
N THR A 207 -19.26 8.57 -14.28
CA THR A 207 -19.86 9.46 -13.29
C THR A 207 -18.99 9.45 -12.03
N HIS A 208 -19.00 10.56 -11.28
CA HIS A 208 -18.32 10.62 -10.00
C HIS A 208 -18.95 9.62 -8.99
N PRO A 209 -18.17 8.82 -8.24
CA PRO A 209 -18.69 7.82 -7.29
C PRO A 209 -19.69 8.39 -6.25
N LEU A 210 -19.39 9.58 -5.72
CA LEU A 210 -20.31 10.28 -4.82
C LEU A 210 -21.64 10.65 -5.50
N LYS A 211 -21.60 11.02 -6.80
CA LYS A 211 -22.79 11.34 -7.58
C LYS A 211 -23.63 10.09 -7.87
N ASP A 212 -22.98 8.97 -8.20
CA ASP A 212 -23.66 7.67 -8.33
C ASP A 212 -24.37 7.29 -7.02
N THR A 213 -23.71 7.46 -5.87
CA THR A 213 -24.32 7.21 -4.55
C THR A 213 -25.49 8.15 -4.26
N ILE A 214 -25.36 9.44 -4.60
CA ILE A 214 -26.44 10.43 -4.45
C ILE A 214 -27.66 10.02 -5.29
N ASP A 215 -27.43 9.57 -6.53
CA ASP A 215 -28.50 9.23 -7.46
C ASP A 215 -29.22 7.94 -7.05
N GLU A 216 -28.47 6.93 -6.57
CA GLU A 216 -29.03 5.72 -5.95
C GLU A 216 -29.89 6.05 -4.72
N ILE A 217 -29.37 6.87 -3.79
CA ILE A 217 -30.12 7.29 -2.60
C ILE A 217 -31.41 8.03 -3.00
N ARG A 218 -31.34 8.91 -4.01
CA ARG A 218 -32.51 9.62 -4.54
C ARG A 218 -33.54 8.63 -5.09
N GLU A 219 -33.11 7.67 -5.88
CA GLU A 219 -33.99 6.63 -6.46
C GLU A 219 -34.67 5.78 -5.38
N ILE A 220 -33.94 5.42 -4.32
CA ILE A 220 -34.50 4.68 -3.17
C ILE A 220 -35.62 5.49 -2.51
N PHE A 221 -35.42 6.78 -2.22
CA PHE A 221 -36.45 7.60 -1.59
C PHE A 221 -37.68 7.78 -2.50
N VAL A 222 -37.47 8.00 -3.80
CA VAL A 222 -38.58 8.07 -4.76
C VAL A 222 -39.37 6.76 -4.79
N THR A 223 -38.68 5.61 -4.79
CA THR A 223 -39.32 4.28 -4.75
C THR A 223 -40.10 4.03 -3.45
N LEU A 224 -39.66 4.61 -2.33
CA LEU A 224 -40.39 4.58 -1.06
C LEU A 224 -41.58 5.56 -0.99
N GLY A 225 -41.85 6.28 -2.09
CA GLY A 225 -42.96 7.21 -2.25
C GLY A 225 -42.70 8.59 -1.68
N PHE A 226 -41.43 9.01 -1.60
CA PHE A 226 -41.07 10.37 -1.20
C PHE A 226 -40.96 11.31 -2.40
N SER A 227 -41.32 12.58 -2.19
CA SER A 227 -41.10 13.65 -3.16
C SER A 227 -39.87 14.48 -2.79
N GLU A 228 -39.01 14.76 -3.77
CA GLU A 228 -37.84 15.62 -3.56
C GLU A 228 -38.26 17.09 -3.50
N ILE A 229 -37.71 17.83 -2.54
CA ILE A 229 -37.82 19.28 -2.46
C ILE A 229 -36.44 19.93 -2.48
N ILE A 230 -36.35 21.07 -3.15
CA ILE A 230 -35.11 21.83 -3.31
C ILE A 230 -35.22 23.11 -2.48
N GLY A 231 -34.17 23.42 -1.74
CA GLY A 231 -34.04 24.66 -0.99
C GLY A 231 -32.74 25.37 -1.28
N ASN A 232 -32.72 26.68 -1.00
CA ASN A 232 -31.54 27.52 -1.15
C ASN A 232 -30.41 27.10 -0.20
N MET A 233 -29.17 27.30 -0.63
CA MET A 233 -27.98 27.09 0.19
C MET A 233 -27.84 28.13 1.31
N THR A 234 -28.39 29.32 1.11
CA THR A 234 -28.47 30.38 2.12
C THR A 234 -29.82 30.35 2.82
N GLN A 235 -29.81 30.50 4.13
CA GLN A 235 -31.03 30.53 4.96
C GLN A 235 -30.92 31.62 6.01
N SER A 236 -32.05 32.15 6.44
CA SER A 236 -32.08 32.99 7.64
C SER A 236 -31.82 32.12 8.87
N SER A 237 -31.19 32.68 9.88
CA SER A 237 -30.97 32.03 11.17
C SER A 237 -32.28 31.59 11.82
N PHE A 238 -33.38 32.29 11.49
CA PHE A 238 -34.73 31.86 11.83
C PHE A 238 -35.05 30.44 11.35
N TRP A 239 -34.93 30.16 10.04
CA TRP A 239 -35.25 28.83 9.51
C TRP A 239 -34.16 27.79 9.81
N ASN A 240 -32.90 28.22 9.90
CA ASN A 240 -31.80 27.33 10.19
C ASN A 240 -31.76 26.88 11.65
N PHE A 241 -32.22 27.71 12.60
CA PHE A 241 -32.12 27.41 14.03
C PHE A 241 -33.43 27.64 14.80
N ASP A 242 -33.97 28.86 14.78
CA ASP A 242 -35.06 29.25 15.69
C ASP A 242 -36.35 28.45 15.44
N ALA A 243 -36.71 28.22 14.17
CA ALA A 243 -37.87 27.44 13.76
C ALA A 243 -37.75 25.96 14.18
N LEU A 244 -36.54 25.47 14.37
CA LEU A 244 -36.22 24.15 14.90
C LEU A 244 -36.01 24.18 16.41
N PHE A 245 -36.51 25.21 17.10
CA PHE A 245 -36.47 25.29 18.56
C PHE A 245 -35.05 25.25 19.17
N THR A 246 -34.01 25.50 18.36
CA THR A 246 -32.62 25.62 18.81
C THR A 246 -32.40 27.01 19.41
N PRO A 247 -31.98 27.14 20.68
CA PRO A 247 -31.88 28.43 21.34
C PRO A 247 -30.79 29.33 20.73
N GLN A 248 -30.88 30.64 20.96
CA GLN A 248 -29.98 31.64 20.33
C GLN A 248 -28.55 31.62 20.87
N ASP A 249 -28.33 31.12 22.08
CA ASP A 249 -27.04 30.91 22.73
C ASP A 249 -26.46 29.50 22.49
N HIS A 250 -27.08 28.72 21.58
CA HIS A 250 -26.62 27.36 21.30
C HIS A 250 -25.23 27.37 20.62
N PRO A 251 -24.26 26.52 21.06
CA PRO A 251 -22.91 26.50 20.50
C PRO A 251 -22.84 26.35 18.98
N ALA A 252 -23.73 25.56 18.39
CA ALA A 252 -23.81 25.41 16.93
C ALA A 252 -24.08 26.72 16.15
N ARG A 253 -24.51 27.80 16.83
CA ARG A 253 -24.72 29.13 16.24
C ARG A 253 -23.49 30.04 16.35
N GLU A 254 -22.43 29.60 17.02
CA GLU A 254 -21.20 30.35 17.13
C GLU A 254 -20.47 30.42 15.78
N LEU A 255 -19.67 31.48 15.59
CA LEU A 255 -18.87 31.68 14.37
C LEU A 255 -17.90 30.53 14.10
N GLN A 256 -17.49 29.80 15.14
CA GLN A 256 -16.62 28.64 15.04
C GLN A 256 -17.33 27.41 14.43
N ASP A 257 -18.66 27.37 14.39
CA ASP A 257 -19.45 26.22 13.93
C ASP A 257 -20.28 26.53 12.67
N THR A 258 -20.67 27.79 12.47
CA THR A 258 -21.55 28.22 11.36
C THR A 258 -20.95 29.36 10.54
N PHE A 259 -21.09 29.28 9.20
CA PHE A 259 -20.76 30.39 8.30
C PHE A 259 -21.91 31.38 8.20
N PHE A 260 -21.71 32.56 8.80
CA PHE A 260 -22.59 33.71 8.62
C PHE A 260 -22.19 34.54 7.40
N LEU A 261 -23.18 35.11 6.72
CA LEU A 261 -22.95 36.02 5.59
C LEU A 261 -22.84 37.45 6.10
N ASP A 262 -21.66 38.05 5.92
CA ASP A 262 -21.40 39.41 6.35
C ASP A 262 -22.26 40.43 5.60
N GLY A 263 -22.83 41.39 6.33
CA GLY A 263 -23.66 42.46 5.78
C GLY A 263 -25.02 42.03 5.18
N ILE A 264 -25.39 40.75 5.22
CA ILE A 264 -26.65 40.24 4.64
C ILE A 264 -27.64 39.88 5.74
N SER A 265 -28.84 40.44 5.67
CA SER A 265 -29.95 40.11 6.57
C SER A 265 -31.25 39.95 5.79
N ASP A 266 -32.03 38.94 6.14
CA ASP A 266 -33.34 38.74 5.54
C ASP A 266 -34.38 39.60 6.27
N LYS A 267 -34.98 40.55 5.54
CA LYS A 267 -36.02 41.42 6.08
C LYS A 267 -37.34 40.67 6.30
N LYS A 268 -37.58 39.56 5.58
CA LYS A 268 -38.82 38.79 5.61
C LYS A 268 -38.54 37.32 5.92
N ILE A 269 -38.08 37.09 7.15
CA ILE A 269 -37.78 35.74 7.65
C ILE A 269 -39.00 34.81 7.70
N ALA A 270 -40.18 35.31 8.07
CA ALA A 270 -41.43 34.54 8.16
C ALA A 270 -42.62 35.50 8.29
N ASN A 271 -43.85 34.97 8.37
CA ASN A 271 -45.00 35.83 8.65
C ASN A 271 -44.99 36.29 10.13
N PRO A 272 -45.59 37.45 10.46
CA PRO A 272 -45.55 38.01 11.82
C PRO A 272 -46.10 37.07 12.90
N GLU A 273 -47.10 36.25 12.57
CA GLU A 273 -47.70 35.29 13.49
C GLU A 273 -46.73 34.15 13.83
N GLN A 274 -46.04 33.59 12.83
CA GLN A 274 -45.00 32.57 13.01
C GLN A 274 -43.86 33.10 13.87
N ILE A 275 -43.36 34.31 13.57
CA ILE A 275 -42.29 34.95 14.34
C ILE A 275 -42.72 35.09 15.81
N ARG A 276 -43.94 35.59 16.05
CA ARG A 276 -44.47 35.75 17.40
C ARG A 276 -44.58 34.40 18.12
N LYS A 277 -45.17 33.38 17.50
CA LYS A 277 -45.35 32.07 18.12
C LYS A 277 -44.02 31.37 18.42
N VAL A 278 -43.04 31.48 17.51
CA VAL A 278 -41.68 30.95 17.75
C VAL A 278 -41.04 31.71 18.90
N SER A 279 -41.04 33.04 18.88
CA SER A 279 -40.51 33.88 19.96
C SER A 279 -41.13 33.55 21.32
N ASP A 280 -42.46 33.43 21.39
CA ASP A 280 -43.18 33.07 22.61
C ASP A 280 -42.83 31.66 23.10
N SER A 281 -42.67 30.69 22.19
CA SER A 281 -42.22 29.33 22.51
C SER A 281 -40.81 29.34 23.10
N HIS A 282 -39.88 30.08 22.50
CA HIS A 282 -38.51 30.20 22.99
C HIS A 282 -38.46 30.86 24.37
N LYS A 283 -39.13 32.01 24.55
CA LYS A 283 -39.21 32.71 25.83
C LYS A 283 -39.76 31.83 26.95
N LYS A 284 -40.84 31.09 26.66
CA LYS A 284 -41.50 30.22 27.64
C LYS A 284 -40.62 29.05 28.07
N ASN A 285 -39.96 28.39 27.12
CA ASN A 285 -39.29 27.12 27.37
C ASN A 285 -37.80 27.27 27.68
N TRP A 286 -37.09 28.17 26.99
CA TRP A 286 -35.66 28.43 27.20
C TRP A 286 -35.37 29.58 28.18
N ARG A 287 -36.39 30.35 28.56
CA ARG A 287 -36.31 31.41 29.59
C ARG A 287 -35.32 32.55 29.29
N TYR A 288 -35.18 32.92 28.02
CA TYR A 288 -34.40 34.08 27.58
C TYR A 288 -35.23 35.02 26.70
N GLN A 289 -34.72 36.23 26.44
CA GLN A 289 -35.35 37.15 25.49
C GLN A 289 -34.90 36.85 24.06
N TRP A 290 -35.83 36.33 23.25
CA TRP A 290 -35.58 36.06 21.85
C TRP A 290 -35.39 37.36 21.05
N ASP A 291 -34.24 37.50 20.37
CA ASP A 291 -33.89 38.66 19.54
C ASP A 291 -34.19 38.39 18.07
N ILE A 292 -34.95 39.29 17.45
CA ILE A 292 -35.28 39.22 16.03
C ILE A 292 -34.08 39.52 15.12
N ASN A 293 -33.10 40.31 15.58
CA ASN A 293 -31.94 40.66 14.77
C ASN A 293 -31.04 39.45 14.58
N GLU A 294 -30.85 38.63 15.61
CA GLU A 294 -30.16 37.34 15.50
C GLU A 294 -30.85 36.40 14.51
N ALA A 295 -32.18 36.36 14.51
CA ALA A 295 -32.96 35.53 13.58
C ALA A 295 -32.87 35.98 12.12
N ARG A 296 -32.60 37.27 11.87
CA ARG A 296 -32.48 37.87 10.54
C ARG A 296 -31.12 37.64 9.88
N LYS A 297 -30.08 37.33 10.66
CA LYS A 297 -28.73 37.05 10.11
C LYS A 297 -28.81 35.88 9.13
N MET A 298 -28.17 36.04 7.97
CA MET A 298 -28.10 34.98 6.97
C MET A 298 -26.92 34.05 7.22
N VAL A 299 -27.13 32.76 6.99
CA VAL A 299 -26.12 31.72 7.11
C VAL A 299 -26.08 30.86 5.86
N LEU A 300 -24.93 30.22 5.61
CA LEU A 300 -24.92 29.01 4.80
C LEU A 300 -25.58 27.90 5.61
N ARG A 301 -26.56 27.20 5.03
CA ARG A 301 -27.34 26.20 5.75
C ARG A 301 -26.44 25.11 6.35
N THR A 302 -26.63 24.80 7.62
CA THR A 302 -25.81 23.81 8.34
C THR A 302 -26.34 22.39 8.22
N HIS A 303 -27.61 22.27 7.82
CA HIS A 303 -28.34 21.03 7.60
C HIS A 303 -29.51 21.28 6.65
N THR A 304 -30.04 20.22 6.03
CA THR A 304 -31.22 20.31 5.14
C THR A 304 -32.55 20.44 5.90
N THR A 305 -32.56 20.34 7.23
CA THR A 305 -33.77 20.43 8.09
C THR A 305 -34.47 21.77 8.01
N CYS A 306 -33.70 22.82 7.74
CA CYS A 306 -34.24 24.16 7.53
C CYS A 306 -35.13 24.23 6.28
N VAL A 307 -34.86 23.40 5.27
CA VAL A 307 -35.62 23.36 4.01
C VAL A 307 -36.93 22.61 4.20
N THR A 308 -36.88 21.45 4.86
CA THR A 308 -38.06 20.60 5.11
C THR A 308 -39.04 21.28 6.05
N ILE A 309 -38.58 21.87 7.16
CA ILE A 309 -39.45 22.54 8.13
C ILE A 309 -40.11 23.78 7.52
N LYS A 310 -39.36 24.55 6.71
CA LYS A 310 -39.90 25.71 5.99
C LYS A 310 -40.98 25.27 5.01
N HIS A 311 -40.73 24.23 4.22
CA HIS A 311 -41.72 23.67 3.30
C HIS A 311 -42.99 23.22 4.04
N LEU A 312 -42.86 22.55 5.19
CA LEU A 312 -44.02 22.17 6.01
C LEU A 312 -44.77 23.38 6.56
N ALA A 313 -44.07 24.42 7.00
CA ALA A 313 -44.69 25.62 7.54
C ALA A 313 -45.49 26.42 6.49
N GLU A 314 -45.04 26.36 5.23
CA GLU A 314 -45.69 27.01 4.09
C GLU A 314 -46.90 26.22 3.56
N ASN A 315 -46.78 24.89 3.45
CA ASN A 315 -47.80 24.05 2.82
C ASN A 315 -48.78 23.39 3.81
N LYS A 316 -48.35 23.16 5.06
CA LYS A 316 -49.13 22.54 6.14
C LYS A 316 -49.93 21.29 5.73
N PRO A 317 -49.29 20.30 5.08
CA PRO A 317 -49.98 19.09 4.66
C PRO A 317 -50.40 18.26 5.88
N ASP A 318 -51.56 17.62 5.79
CA ASP A 318 -51.99 16.62 6.79
C ASP A 318 -51.20 15.30 6.66
N GLU A 319 -50.78 14.96 5.44
CA GLU A 319 -49.95 13.80 5.13
C GLU A 319 -48.91 14.19 4.07
N ALA A 320 -47.65 13.82 4.31
CA ALA A 320 -46.57 14.08 3.37
C ALA A 320 -45.42 13.10 3.58
N ARG A 321 -44.72 12.78 2.48
CA ARG A 321 -43.42 12.10 2.50
C ARG A 321 -42.51 12.90 1.59
N ILE A 322 -41.62 13.69 2.18
CA ILE A 322 -40.70 14.54 1.41
C ILE A 322 -39.27 14.33 1.86
N PHE A 323 -38.35 14.54 0.94
CA PHE A 323 -36.93 14.56 1.26
C PHE A 323 -36.24 15.74 0.60
N SER A 324 -35.16 16.20 1.22
CA SER A 324 -34.28 17.19 0.63
C SER A 324 -32.85 16.67 0.65
N LEU A 325 -32.23 16.67 -0.53
CA LEU A 325 -30.85 16.29 -0.73
C LEU A 325 -30.08 17.52 -1.19
N GLY A 326 -29.01 17.87 -0.48
CA GLY A 326 -28.13 18.91 -0.97
C GLY A 326 -26.96 19.23 -0.07
N ARG A 327 -26.10 20.10 -0.59
CA ARG A 327 -24.89 20.54 0.11
C ARG A 327 -25.22 21.37 1.34
N VAL A 328 -24.53 21.12 2.44
CA VAL A 328 -24.62 21.84 3.71
C VAL A 328 -23.20 22.25 4.12
N PHE A 329 -23.11 23.24 5.01
CA PHE A 329 -21.85 23.90 5.35
C PHE A 329 -21.71 23.99 6.87
N ARG A 330 -20.55 23.59 7.38
CA ARG A 330 -20.21 23.69 8.81
C ARG A 330 -18.79 24.19 8.94
N ASN A 331 -18.56 25.15 9.82
CA ASN A 331 -17.23 25.73 10.02
C ASN A 331 -16.34 24.83 10.90
N GLU A 332 -16.42 23.52 10.69
CA GLU A 332 -15.66 22.53 11.46
C GLU A 332 -14.25 22.35 10.88
N LYS A 333 -13.31 21.98 11.73
CA LYS A 333 -11.94 21.67 11.30
C LYS A 333 -11.94 20.46 10.36
N VAL A 334 -11.42 20.65 9.15
CA VAL A 334 -11.26 19.57 8.17
C VAL A 334 -10.45 18.42 8.74
N SER A 335 -10.98 17.21 8.61
CA SER A 335 -10.33 15.97 9.02
C SER A 335 -10.70 14.85 8.06
N TYR A 336 -10.15 13.66 8.27
CA TYR A 336 -10.48 12.46 7.49
C TYR A 336 -11.97 12.05 7.57
N LYS A 337 -12.73 12.59 8.54
CA LYS A 337 -14.17 12.31 8.77
C LYS A 337 -15.10 13.51 8.56
N HIS A 338 -14.57 14.73 8.55
CA HIS A 338 -15.36 15.95 8.59
C HIS A 338 -14.85 16.91 7.52
N LEU A 339 -15.77 17.39 6.68
CA LEU A 339 -15.54 18.42 5.68
C LEU A 339 -16.30 19.68 6.04
N VAL A 340 -15.80 20.82 5.54
CA VAL A 340 -16.48 22.11 5.66
C VAL A 340 -17.79 22.13 4.88
N GLU A 341 -17.79 21.47 3.72
CA GLU A 341 -18.98 21.27 2.90
C GLU A 341 -19.15 19.78 2.58
N PHE A 342 -20.39 19.30 2.67
CA PHE A 342 -20.74 17.91 2.36
C PHE A 342 -22.23 17.80 1.99
N ASN A 343 -22.66 16.68 1.43
CA ASN A 343 -24.04 16.47 1.00
C ASN A 343 -24.83 15.80 2.11
N GLN A 344 -25.89 16.46 2.56
CA GLN A 344 -26.82 15.90 3.52
C GLN A 344 -28.12 15.50 2.81
N ILE A 345 -28.60 14.32 3.16
CA ILE A 345 -29.96 13.89 2.87
C ILE A 345 -30.80 14.00 4.14
N GLU A 346 -32.00 14.51 4.01
CA GLU A 346 -33.01 14.48 5.05
C GLU A 346 -34.34 14.03 4.48
N GLY A 347 -35.02 13.13 5.19
CA GLY A 347 -36.40 12.75 4.91
C GLY A 347 -37.30 13.09 6.08
N ILE A 348 -38.55 13.46 5.76
CA ILE A 348 -39.61 13.66 6.74
C ILE A 348 -40.90 12.96 6.33
N VAL A 349 -41.67 12.48 7.30
CA VAL A 349 -43.02 11.96 7.13
C VAL A 349 -43.97 12.68 8.07
N VAL A 350 -45.03 13.25 7.52
CA VAL A 350 -46.15 13.81 8.27
C VAL A 350 -47.33 12.87 8.17
N GLY A 351 -47.97 12.56 9.29
CA GLY A 351 -49.19 11.77 9.28
C GLY A 351 -49.80 11.61 10.67
N LYS A 352 -51.11 11.41 10.72
CA LYS A 352 -51.86 11.32 11.99
C LYS A 352 -51.37 10.19 12.90
N ASP A 353 -51.08 9.03 12.32
CA ASP A 353 -50.68 7.83 13.07
C ASP A 353 -49.16 7.61 13.07
N ALA A 354 -48.40 8.61 12.62
CA ALA A 354 -46.95 8.53 12.49
C ALA A 354 -46.28 8.44 13.88
N ASN A 355 -45.54 7.35 14.09
CA ASN A 355 -44.89 7.05 15.36
C ASN A 355 -43.48 6.46 15.18
N LEU A 356 -42.77 6.25 16.29
CA LEU A 356 -41.38 5.80 16.29
C LEU A 356 -41.18 4.45 15.57
N ARG A 357 -42.15 3.53 15.66
CA ARG A 357 -42.08 2.24 14.96
C ARG A 357 -42.10 2.43 13.45
N ASN A 358 -42.91 3.37 12.95
CA ASN A 358 -42.91 3.68 11.52
C ASN A 358 -41.55 4.24 11.09
N LEU A 359 -40.97 5.15 11.87
CA LEU A 359 -39.67 5.74 11.58
C LEU A 359 -38.56 4.68 11.53
N MET A 360 -38.51 3.77 12.53
CA MET A 360 -37.58 2.63 12.53
C MET A 360 -37.79 1.70 11.33
N GLY A 361 -39.04 1.48 10.93
CA GLY A 361 -39.38 0.68 9.74
C GLY A 361 -38.87 1.30 8.44
N ILE A 362 -39.07 2.61 8.26
CA ILE A 362 -38.58 3.38 7.10
C ILE A 362 -37.06 3.31 7.04
N GLN A 363 -36.36 3.55 8.16
CA GLN A 363 -34.90 3.44 8.20
C GLN A 363 -34.41 2.03 7.86
N ARG A 364 -35.05 1.00 8.42
CA ARG A 364 -34.70 -0.39 8.13
C ARG A 364 -34.84 -0.73 6.66
N GLU A 365 -35.91 -0.28 6.01
CA GLU A 365 -36.12 -0.50 4.58
C GLU A 365 -35.12 0.28 3.72
N PHE A 366 -34.83 1.53 4.08
CA PHE A 366 -33.81 2.35 3.41
C PHE A 366 -32.43 1.68 3.43
N TYR A 367 -31.92 1.32 4.62
CA TYR A 367 -30.61 0.68 4.73
C TYR A 367 -30.55 -0.68 4.05
N LYS A 368 -31.64 -1.47 4.12
CA LYS A 368 -31.73 -2.75 3.41
C LYS A 368 -31.58 -2.57 1.89
N ARG A 369 -32.19 -1.53 1.31
CA ARG A 369 -32.09 -1.23 -0.13
C ARG A 369 -30.69 -0.77 -0.56
N ILE A 370 -29.95 -0.11 0.33
CA ILE A 370 -28.53 0.23 0.12
C ILE A 370 -27.60 -0.99 0.31
N GLY A 371 -28.12 -2.14 0.74
CA GLY A 371 -27.34 -3.35 1.01
C GLY A 371 -26.76 -3.42 2.43
N ILE A 372 -27.15 -2.51 3.32
CA ILE A 372 -26.72 -2.47 4.71
C ILE A 372 -27.78 -3.16 5.60
N THR A 373 -27.47 -4.35 6.09
CA THR A 373 -28.43 -5.17 6.87
C THR A 373 -28.17 -5.15 8.38
N LYS A 374 -26.92 -4.96 8.81
CA LYS A 374 -26.54 -4.88 10.23
C LYS A 374 -26.72 -3.46 10.75
N ILE A 375 -27.95 -3.15 11.15
CA ILE A 375 -28.32 -1.87 11.77
C ILE A 375 -28.85 -2.06 13.18
N LYS A 376 -28.63 -1.06 14.05
CA LYS A 376 -29.32 -0.94 15.35
C LYS A 376 -29.70 0.52 15.58
N PHE A 377 -30.74 0.73 16.39
CA PHE A 377 -31.18 2.06 16.78
C PHE A 377 -30.70 2.35 18.20
N TRP A 378 -30.08 3.51 18.41
CA TRP A 378 -29.51 3.90 19.69
C TRP A 378 -30.12 5.22 20.17
N PRO A 379 -30.64 5.31 21.40
CA PRO A 379 -31.14 6.58 21.94
C PRO A 379 -30.05 7.65 21.99
N THR A 380 -30.37 8.83 21.47
CA THR A 380 -29.46 9.99 21.46
C THR A 380 -30.28 11.27 21.67
N PHE A 381 -29.63 12.40 21.87
CA PHE A 381 -30.29 13.68 22.07
C PHE A 381 -30.13 14.57 20.83
N PHE A 382 -31.25 15.10 20.33
CA PHE A 382 -31.28 16.20 19.36
C PHE A 382 -32.26 17.27 19.85
N PRO A 383 -31.92 18.58 19.78
CA PRO A 383 -32.76 19.64 20.36
C PRO A 383 -34.20 19.70 19.84
N TYR A 384 -34.40 19.36 18.57
CA TYR A 384 -35.68 19.49 17.85
C TYR A 384 -36.52 18.22 17.80
N THR A 385 -36.06 17.08 18.33
CA THR A 385 -36.81 15.81 18.30
C THR A 385 -36.97 15.17 19.67
N GLU A 386 -38.14 14.57 19.90
CA GLU A 386 -38.46 13.77 21.08
C GLU A 386 -39.56 12.75 20.72
N PRO A 387 -39.29 11.43 20.78
CA PRO A 387 -38.00 10.78 21.07
C PRO A 387 -36.97 10.96 19.95
N SER A 388 -35.70 10.81 20.31
CA SER A 388 -34.53 10.92 19.43
C SER A 388 -33.71 9.64 19.43
N LEU A 389 -33.31 9.18 18.23
CA LEU A 389 -32.49 7.99 18.01
C LEU A 389 -31.41 8.30 16.96
N GLN A 390 -30.37 7.48 16.93
CA GLN A 390 -29.43 7.42 15.82
C GLN A 390 -29.41 6.01 15.23
N THR A 391 -29.26 5.92 13.92
CA THR A 391 -29.03 4.64 13.24
C THR A 391 -27.54 4.33 13.25
N MET A 392 -27.20 3.22 13.89
CA MET A 392 -25.85 2.68 13.95
C MET A 392 -25.72 1.53 12.96
N VAL A 393 -24.69 1.57 12.13
CA VAL A 393 -24.34 0.52 11.17
C VAL A 393 -23.08 -0.20 11.61
N TYR A 394 -23.04 -1.52 11.47
CA TYR A 394 -21.83 -2.28 11.77
C TYR A 394 -20.85 -2.19 10.58
N ASN A 395 -19.65 -1.67 10.83
CA ASN A 395 -18.55 -1.68 9.87
C ASN A 395 -17.71 -2.94 10.11
N GLU A 396 -17.73 -3.88 9.15
CA GLU A 396 -17.01 -5.17 9.24
C GLU A 396 -15.49 -4.98 9.34
N LYS A 397 -14.92 -4.07 8.53
CA LYS A 397 -13.48 -3.79 8.48
C LYS A 397 -12.96 -3.25 9.81
N LEU A 398 -13.72 -2.37 10.46
CA LEU A 398 -13.36 -1.77 11.74
C LEU A 398 -13.85 -2.57 12.96
N GLY A 399 -14.63 -3.63 12.74
CA GLY A 399 -15.21 -4.45 13.82
C GLY A 399 -16.08 -3.67 14.81
N LYS A 400 -16.71 -2.55 14.39
CA LYS A 400 -17.43 -1.65 15.30
C LYS A 400 -18.68 -1.03 14.70
N TRP A 401 -19.58 -0.61 15.58
CA TRP A 401 -20.76 0.17 15.22
C TRP A 401 -20.40 1.63 15.00
N ILE A 402 -20.82 2.18 13.87
CA ILE A 402 -20.63 3.58 13.49
C ILE A 402 -21.98 4.27 13.29
N GLU A 403 -22.05 5.54 13.63
CA GLU A 403 -23.25 6.36 13.45
C GLU A 403 -23.34 6.87 12.02
N LEU A 404 -24.51 6.71 11.40
CA LEU A 404 -24.80 7.30 10.08
C LEU A 404 -25.84 8.41 10.16
N PHE A 405 -27.08 8.09 10.52
CA PHE A 405 -28.19 9.05 10.50
C PHE A 405 -28.73 9.33 11.90
N GLY A 406 -28.98 10.61 12.18
CA GLY A 406 -29.85 11.02 13.27
C GLY A 406 -31.31 10.92 12.85
N MET A 407 -32.20 10.56 13.77
CA MET A 407 -33.63 10.43 13.50
C MET A 407 -34.46 10.74 14.76
N GLY A 408 -35.70 11.16 14.57
CA GLY A 408 -36.61 11.37 15.70
C GLY A 408 -37.97 11.89 15.25
N ILE A 409 -38.80 12.23 16.24
CA ILE A 409 -40.10 12.85 16.01
C ILE A 409 -40.00 14.32 16.39
N PHE A 410 -40.34 15.26 15.50
CA PHE A 410 -40.24 16.67 15.84
C PHE A 410 -41.06 17.02 17.07
N ARG A 411 -40.44 17.82 17.92
CA ARG A 411 -41.04 18.32 19.14
C ARG A 411 -42.28 19.18 18.85
N PRO A 412 -43.29 19.17 19.74
CA PRO A 412 -44.42 20.09 19.64
C PRO A 412 -44.01 21.57 19.57
N GLU A 413 -42.90 21.93 20.20
CA GLU A 413 -42.34 23.29 20.21
C GLU A 413 -41.76 23.72 18.86
N VAL A 414 -41.47 22.78 17.96
CA VAL A 414 -41.09 23.01 16.57
C VAL A 414 -42.35 23.13 15.70
N THR A 415 -43.28 22.18 15.82
CA THR A 415 -44.42 22.03 14.90
C THR A 415 -45.57 22.99 15.18
N LYS A 416 -46.00 23.14 16.45
CA LYS A 416 -47.18 23.94 16.82
C LYS A 416 -47.04 25.43 16.48
N PRO A 417 -45.89 26.10 16.71
CA PRO A 417 -45.72 27.51 16.32
C PRO A 417 -45.89 27.76 14.82
N LEU A 418 -45.56 26.75 14.00
CA LEU A 418 -45.63 26.82 12.54
C LEU A 418 -47.00 26.38 11.99
N GLY A 419 -47.93 25.97 12.86
CA GLY A 419 -49.27 25.53 12.48
C GLY A 419 -49.34 24.08 11.99
N ILE A 420 -48.30 23.28 12.23
CA ILE A 420 -48.27 21.86 11.89
C ILE A 420 -48.91 21.10 13.06
N THR A 421 -49.98 20.36 12.78
CA THR A 421 -50.80 19.72 13.83
C THR A 421 -50.55 18.22 13.97
N LYS A 422 -49.98 17.58 12.95
CA LYS A 422 -49.71 16.13 12.94
C LYS A 422 -48.28 15.84 13.39
N PRO A 423 -48.00 14.65 13.94
CA PRO A 423 -46.64 14.19 14.18
C PRO A 423 -45.79 14.24 12.90
N VAL A 424 -44.54 14.64 13.06
CA VAL A 424 -43.56 14.69 11.97
C VAL A 424 -42.38 13.81 12.34
N LEU A 425 -42.18 12.73 11.61
CA LEU A 425 -40.99 11.90 11.69
C LEU A 425 -39.91 12.54 10.84
N ALA A 426 -38.68 12.63 11.33
CA ALA A 426 -37.55 13.21 10.63
C ALA A 426 -36.30 12.34 10.78
N TRP A 427 -35.47 12.29 9.75
CA TRP A 427 -34.15 11.66 9.80
C TRP A 427 -33.24 12.26 8.75
N GLY A 428 -31.94 12.22 9.00
CA GLY A 428 -30.97 12.63 8.00
C GLY A 428 -29.54 12.35 8.40
N GLY A 429 -28.65 12.51 7.44
CA GLY A 429 -27.21 12.42 7.65
C GLY A 429 -26.42 12.65 6.38
N GLY A 430 -25.10 12.67 6.54
CA GLY A 430 -24.16 12.88 5.45
C GLY A 430 -24.10 11.67 4.52
N ILE A 431 -24.17 11.93 3.22
CA ILE A 431 -24.11 10.89 2.17
C ILE A 431 -22.69 10.34 2.04
N GLU A 432 -21.69 11.18 2.29
CA GLU A 432 -20.28 10.84 2.18
C GLU A 432 -19.92 9.64 3.06
N ARG A 433 -20.50 9.52 4.26
CA ARG A 433 -20.25 8.36 5.13
C ARG A 433 -20.79 7.06 4.53
N ILE A 434 -21.93 7.10 3.84
CA ILE A 434 -22.47 5.94 3.13
C ILE A 434 -21.56 5.60 1.94
N ALA A 435 -21.15 6.60 1.18
CA ALA A 435 -20.25 6.42 0.05
C ALA A 435 -18.89 5.84 0.48
N MET A 436 -18.31 6.32 1.59
CA MET A 436 -17.07 5.76 2.16
C MET A 436 -17.21 4.29 2.48
N LEU A 437 -18.35 3.85 3.05
CA LEU A 437 -18.59 2.44 3.32
C LEU A 437 -18.74 1.61 2.03
N LYS A 438 -19.38 2.17 1.00
CA LYS A 438 -19.61 1.47 -0.28
C LYS A 438 -18.32 1.29 -1.07
N TYR A 439 -17.44 2.29 -1.06
CA TYR A 439 -16.18 2.30 -1.81
C TYR A 439 -14.95 1.93 -0.97
N ASP A 440 -15.15 1.45 0.26
CA ASP A 440 -14.11 1.08 1.22
C ASP A 440 -13.03 2.17 1.43
N LEU A 441 -13.47 3.43 1.57
CA LEU A 441 -12.60 4.57 1.81
C LEU A 441 -12.52 4.90 3.30
N ASP A 442 -11.31 5.22 3.77
CA ASP A 442 -11.06 5.61 5.15
C ASP A 442 -11.01 7.15 5.34
N ASP A 443 -10.88 7.91 4.25
CA ASP A 443 -10.83 9.37 4.25
C ASP A 443 -11.83 10.00 3.26
N VAL A 444 -12.73 10.83 3.80
CA VAL A 444 -13.77 11.51 3.02
C VAL A 444 -13.21 12.46 1.94
N ARG A 445 -11.99 13.00 2.15
CA ARG A 445 -11.34 13.95 1.24
C ARG A 445 -10.97 13.31 -0.09
N GLU A 446 -10.84 11.99 -0.14
CA GLU A 446 -10.53 11.26 -1.38
C GLU A 446 -11.58 11.50 -2.48
N PHE A 447 -12.85 11.70 -2.11
CA PHE A 447 -13.90 12.09 -3.06
C PHE A 447 -13.69 13.46 -3.70
N TYR A 448 -12.82 14.31 -3.15
CA TYR A 448 -12.63 15.70 -3.60
C TYR A 448 -11.19 16.00 -4.05
N ASN A 449 -10.28 15.02 -3.97
CA ASN A 449 -8.86 15.17 -4.31
C ASN A 449 -8.57 15.19 -5.82
N ASN A 450 -9.60 15.19 -6.70
CA ASN A 450 -9.47 15.17 -8.16
C ASN A 450 -8.56 14.04 -8.70
N ASN A 451 -8.53 12.88 -8.04
CA ASN A 451 -7.73 11.74 -8.49
C ASN A 451 -8.39 11.04 -9.69
N LEU A 452 -7.99 11.43 -10.91
CA LEU A 452 -8.51 10.87 -12.15
C LEU A 452 -8.18 9.37 -12.31
N GLY A 453 -7.06 8.90 -11.76
CA GLY A 453 -6.69 7.48 -11.80
C GLY A 453 -7.69 6.63 -11.02
N TRP A 454 -8.01 7.06 -9.79
CA TRP A 454 -9.04 6.43 -8.98
C TRP A 454 -10.42 6.48 -9.64
N LEU A 455 -10.82 7.63 -10.22
CA LEU A 455 -12.09 7.74 -10.95
C LEU A 455 -12.19 6.79 -12.15
N ARG A 456 -11.06 6.48 -12.80
CA ARG A 456 -11.00 5.58 -13.96
C ARG A 456 -11.00 4.10 -13.57
N SER A 457 -10.32 3.74 -12.48
CA SER A 457 -10.16 2.35 -12.03
C SER A 457 -11.30 1.87 -11.14
N ASN A 458 -12.03 2.78 -10.49
CA ASN A 458 -13.09 2.40 -9.57
C ASN A 458 -14.25 1.69 -10.30
N THR A 459 -14.58 0.48 -9.85
CA THR A 459 -15.67 -0.32 -10.42
C THR A 459 -17.01 0.26 -10.00
N LYS A 460 -17.99 0.24 -10.92
CA LYS A 460 -19.37 0.61 -10.56
C LYS A 460 -19.91 -0.44 -9.60
N CYS A 461 -20.15 -0.05 -8.35
CA CYS A 461 -20.94 -0.82 -7.41
C CYS A 461 -22.42 -0.63 -7.76
N GLN A 462 -22.93 -1.40 -8.71
CA GLN A 462 -24.36 -1.51 -9.00
C GLN A 462 -24.97 -2.69 -8.27
#